data_AF-A0AAC9W787-F1
#
_entry.id   AF-A0AAC9W787-F1
#
_cell.length_a   1.000
_cell.length_b   1.000
_cell.length_c   1.000
_cell.angle_alpha   90.00
_cell.angle_beta   90.00
_cell.angle_gamma   90.00
#
_symmetry.space_group_name_H-M   'P 1'
#
loop_
_entity.id
_entity.type
_entity.pdbx_description
1 polymer ?
#
loop_
_entity_poly.entity_id
_entity_poly.type
_entity_poly.pdbx_seq_one_letter_code
_entity_poly.pdbx_strand_id
1 'polypeptide(L)' 'MAFEDRMEEMKNTIPKKTRVIETQKLPRISKSYTLKKELAEELATRANEQELTASRYLENILKKEFKIK' A
#
# COMPACT_ATOMS: atom_id res chain seq x y z
N MET A 1 38.54 6.42 -26.75
CA MET A 1 37.23 6.81 -26.21
C MET A 1 36.22 5.74 -26.60
N ALA A 2 36.10 4.66 -25.83
CA ALA A 2 35.16 3.56 -26.14
C ALA A 2 34.27 3.18 -24.93
N PHE A 3 34.54 3.78 -23.76
CA PHE A 3 33.75 3.58 -22.54
C PHE A 3 32.60 4.58 -22.43
N GLU A 4 32.80 5.81 -22.91
CA GLU A 4 31.77 6.87 -22.90
C GLU A 4 30.63 6.54 -23.88
N ASP A 5 30.95 6.07 -25.10
CA ASP A 5 29.95 5.66 -26.10
C ASP A 5 29.05 4.52 -25.60
N ARG A 6 29.61 3.55 -24.86
CA ARG A 6 28.84 2.43 -24.28
C ARG A 6 27.90 2.87 -23.15
N MET A 7 28.30 3.88 -22.37
CA MET A 7 27.42 4.42 -21.31
C MET A 7 26.21 5.14 -21.90
N GLU A 8 26.37 5.77 -23.05
CA GLU A 8 25.30 6.51 -23.71
C GLU A 8 24.28 5.57 -24.37
N GLU A 9 24.74 4.46 -24.95
CA GLU A 9 23.86 3.38 -25.42
C GLU A 9 23.04 2.76 -24.27
N MET A 10 23.65 2.53 -23.10
CA MET A 10 22.95 1.97 -21.93
C MET A 10 21.86 2.89 -21.38
N LYS A 11 22.03 4.22 -21.46
CA LYS A 11 21.00 5.19 -21.02
C LYS A 11 19.75 5.15 -21.90
N ASN A 12 19.91 4.82 -23.18
CA ASN A 12 18.81 4.77 -24.16
C ASN A 12 18.03 3.44 -24.12
N THR A 13 18.60 2.38 -23.53
CA THR A 13 17.93 1.08 -23.39
C THR A 13 17.14 0.91 -22.09
N ILE A 14 17.21 1.86 -21.15
CA ILE A 14 16.41 1.81 -19.92
C ILE A 14 14.98 2.28 -20.28
N PRO A 15 13.97 1.41 -20.22
CA PRO A 15 12.60 1.84 -20.48
C PRO A 15 12.18 2.87 -19.42
N LYS A 16 12.01 4.13 -19.84
CA LYS A 16 11.32 5.16 -19.05
C LYS A 16 9.83 4.85 -18.95
N LYS A 17 9.47 3.89 -18.11
CA LYS A 17 8.10 3.65 -17.61
C LYS A 17 8.23 2.64 -16.49
N THR A 18 8.03 3.03 -15.24
CA THR A 18 6.69 3.37 -14.79
C THR A 18 6.67 4.77 -14.19
N ARG A 19 6.02 5.73 -14.87
CA ARG A 19 5.32 6.80 -14.15
C ARG A 19 4.41 6.07 -13.16
N VAL A 20 4.84 5.98 -11.91
CA VAL A 20 3.93 5.70 -10.81
C VAL A 20 2.92 6.82 -10.92
N ILE A 21 1.73 6.46 -11.40
CA ILE A 21 0.60 7.37 -11.45
C ILE A 21 0.48 7.85 -10.01
N GLU A 22 0.80 9.13 -9.80
CA GLU A 22 0.55 9.88 -8.59
C GLU A 22 -0.98 10.00 -8.41
N THR A 23 -1.71 8.88 -8.39
CA THR A 23 -2.85 8.83 -7.51
C THR A 23 -2.23 9.02 -6.15
N GLN A 24 -2.45 10.17 -5.54
CA GLN A 24 -2.20 10.45 -4.14
C GLN A 24 -3.00 9.42 -3.32
N LYS A 25 -2.55 8.16 -3.32
CA LYS A 25 -3.04 7.14 -2.43
C LYS A 25 -2.44 7.53 -1.10
N LEU A 26 -3.29 8.10 -0.25
CA LEU A 26 -3.03 8.31 1.16
C LEU A 26 -2.16 7.15 1.68
N PRO A 27 -1.06 7.44 2.40
CA PRO A 27 -0.12 6.41 2.84
C PRO A 27 -0.89 5.29 3.51
N ARG A 28 -0.92 4.12 2.87
CA ARG A 28 -1.63 2.95 3.39
C ARG A 28 -0.75 2.33 4.45
N ILE A 29 -1.34 1.98 5.59
CA ILE A 29 -0.60 1.24 6.61
C ILE A 29 -0.39 -0.19 6.09
N SER A 30 0.81 -0.49 5.58
CA SER A 30 1.19 -1.82 5.08
C SER A 30 1.63 -2.76 6.20
N LYS A 31 0.87 -2.79 7.31
CA LYS A 31 1.16 -3.66 8.46
C LYS A 31 0.16 -4.81 8.48
N SER A 32 0.66 -6.03 8.61
CA SER A 32 -0.14 -7.22 8.86
C SER A 32 -0.21 -7.47 10.37
N TYR A 33 -1.40 -7.76 10.87
CA TYR A 33 -1.62 -8.09 12.28
C TYR A 33 -2.20 -9.50 12.38
N THR A 34 -1.68 -10.28 13.32
CA THR A 34 -2.25 -11.57 13.69
C THR A 34 -3.18 -11.36 14.88
N LEU A 35 -4.47 -11.63 14.70
CA LEU A 35 -5.50 -11.48 15.73
C LEU A 35 -5.93 -12.85 16.25
N LYS A 36 -6.53 -12.87 17.45
CA LYS A 36 -7.25 -14.05 17.94
C LYS A 36 -8.43 -14.34 17.02
N LYS A 37 -8.80 -15.62 16.89
CA LYS A 37 -9.86 -16.09 15.98
C LYS A 37 -11.19 -15.34 16.21
N GLU A 38 -11.65 -15.28 17.45
CA GLU A 38 -12.89 -14.61 17.84
C GLU A 38 -12.93 -13.14 17.39
N LEU A 39 -11.84 -12.41 17.67
CA LEU A 39 -11.71 -11.00 17.26
C LEU A 39 -11.64 -10.83 15.74
N ALA A 40 -10.99 -11.77 15.03
CA ALA A 40 -10.91 -11.72 13.58
C ALA A 40 -12.29 -11.93 12.93
N GLU A 41 -13.10 -12.84 13.49
CA GLU A 41 -14.47 -13.11 13.04
C GLU A 41 -15.37 -11.89 13.28
N GLU A 42 -15.34 -11.32 14.50
CA GLU A 42 -16.09 -10.08 14.80
C GLU A 42 -15.68 -8.90 13.92
N LEU A 43 -14.38 -8.79 13.62
CA LEU A 43 -13.88 -7.72 12.75
C LEU A 43 -14.36 -7.91 11.32
N ALA A 44 -14.35 -9.15 10.81
CA ALA A 44 -14.81 -9.47 9.47
C ALA A 44 -16.32 -9.24 9.31
N THR A 45 -17.13 -9.61 10.30
CA THR A 45 -18.59 -9.37 10.25
C THR A 45 -18.90 -7.89 10.22
N ARG A 46 -18.31 -7.10 11.13
CA ARG A 46 -18.50 -5.62 11.14
C ARG A 46 -17.95 -4.94 9.90
N ALA A 47 -16.86 -5.44 9.34
CA ALA A 47 -16.33 -4.92 8.08
C ALA A 47 -17.31 -5.16 6.92
N ASN A 48 -17.92 -6.34 6.84
CA ASN A 48 -18.93 -6.68 5.83
C ASN A 48 -20.19 -5.80 5.96
N GLU A 49 -20.64 -5.50 7.18
CA GLU A 49 -21.78 -4.59 7.44
C GLU A 49 -21.54 -3.18 6.89
N GLN A 50 -20.28 -2.75 6.81
CA GLN A 50 -19.88 -1.44 6.29
C GLN A 50 -19.40 -1.48 4.84
N GLU A 51 -19.55 -2.62 4.15
CA GLU A 51 -19.06 -2.85 2.79
C GLU A 51 -17.54 -2.58 2.64
N LEU A 52 -16.78 -2.80 3.72
CA LEU A 52 -15.33 -2.61 3.77
C LEU A 52 -14.60 -3.95 3.86
N THR A 53 -13.37 -3.97 3.34
CA THR A 53 -12.46 -5.09 3.64
C THR A 53 -12.01 -5.04 5.09
N ALA A 54 -11.80 -6.20 5.72
CA ALA A 54 -11.31 -6.33 7.09
C ALA A 54 -10.10 -5.41 7.37
N SER A 55 -9.11 -5.39 6.47
CA SER A 55 -7.94 -4.53 6.63
C SER A 55 -8.27 -3.03 6.61
N ARG A 56 -9.26 -2.59 5.82
CA ARG A 56 -9.65 -1.18 5.71
C ARG A 56 -10.49 -0.75 6.91
N TYR A 57 -11.39 -1.61 7.36
CA TYR A 57 -12.13 -1.40 8.60
C TYR A 57 -11.19 -1.30 9.80
N LEU A 58 -10.20 -2.19 9.91
CA LEU A 58 -9.15 -2.11 10.93
C LEU A 58 -8.35 -0.80 10.85
N GLU A 59 -7.96 -0.36 9.63
CA GLU A 59 -7.25 0.92 9.45
C GLU A 59 -8.08 2.10 9.97
N ASN A 60 -9.39 2.13 9.71
CA ASN A 60 -10.28 3.18 10.18
C ASN A 60 -10.38 3.21 11.71
N ILE A 61 -10.49 2.04 12.35
CA ILE A 61 -10.48 1.92 13.80
C ILE A 61 -9.17 2.46 14.37
N LEU A 62 -8.03 2.04 13.82
CA LEU A 62 -6.72 2.48 14.28
C LEU A 62 -6.51 3.99 14.11
N LYS A 63 -6.96 4.56 12.98
CA LYS A 63 -6.90 6.02 12.77
C LYS A 63 -7.74 6.78 13.78
N LYS A 64 -8.92 6.26 14.14
CA LYS A 64 -9.82 6.85 15.13
C LYS A 64 -9.23 6.81 16.54
N GLU A 65 -8.76 5.65 16.99
CA GLU A 65 -8.25 5.45 18.36
C GLU A 65 -6.90 6.14 18.59
N PHE A 66 -5.99 6.06 17.62
CA PHE A 66 -4.62 6.56 17.77
C PHE A 66 -4.39 7.94 17.14
N LYS A 67 -5.44 8.59 16.61
CA LYS A 67 -5.36 9.89 15.91
C LYS A 67 -4.25 9.93 14.84
N ILE A 68 -4.03 8.81 14.16
CA ILE A 68 -3.02 8.68 13.11
C ILE A 68 -3.56 9.42 11.87
N LYS A 69 -2.94 10.55 11.53
CA LYS A 69 -3.24 11.35 10.33
C LYS A 69 -2.67 10.71 9.07
#